data_AF-A0A093VGH6-F1
#
_entry.id   AF-A0A093VGH6-F1
#
_cell.length_a   1.000
_cell.length_b   1.000
_cell.length_c   1.000
_cell.angle_alpha   90.00
_cell.angle_beta   90.00
_cell.angle_gamma   90.00
#
_symmetry.space_group_name_H-M   'P 1'
#
loop_
_entity.id
_entity.type
_entity.pdbx_description
1 polymer ?
#
loop_
_entity_poly.entity_id
_entity_poly.type
_entity_poly.pdbx_seq_one_letter_code
_entity_poly.pdbx_strand_id
1 'polypeptide(L)'
;MASAFGLRFTCRSGLNTRWVCDTCRSFHVSATTQSGHSRWSTIKHDKAKNDKAKSKERGILTQELINASQLWGPDPKNNPRLQLAIAKAKQSQMPKAIIDNAIARGQGVSLSGQALESVTIEAMLPGTVAAVIECMAENKARILQDVRFTIKDNGGTVTPTTYLFEKKGRLQLRPAQRI
;
A
#
# COMPACT_ATOMS: atom_id res chain seq x y z
N MET A 1 -28.85 -23.42 43.00
CA MET A 1 -27.37 -23.47 43.01
C MET A 1 -26.88 -22.06 42.70
N ALA A 2 -26.76 -21.18 43.70
CA ALA A 2 -25.52 -20.84 44.42
C ALA A 2 -24.41 -20.38 43.45
N SER A 3 -23.83 -19.17 43.45
CA SER A 3 -23.62 -18.11 44.46
C SER A 3 -23.35 -16.81 43.66
N ALA A 4 -24.05 -15.69 43.83
CA ALA A 4 -23.86 -14.65 44.86
C ALA A 4 -22.38 -14.29 45.12
N PHE A 5 -21.92 -13.14 44.59
CA PHE A 5 -21.00 -12.20 45.26
C PHE A 5 -21.08 -10.83 44.56
N GLY A 6 -22.13 -10.08 44.89
CA GLY A 6 -22.23 -8.65 44.62
C GLY A 6 -21.46 -7.89 45.68
N LEU A 7 -20.41 -7.16 45.28
CA LEU A 7 -19.74 -6.19 46.14
C LEU A 7 -20.60 -4.93 46.23
N ARG A 8 -21.50 -4.92 47.23
CA ARG A 8 -22.17 -3.73 47.72
C ARG A 8 -21.11 -2.83 48.37
N PHE A 9 -20.74 -1.75 47.69
CA PHE A 9 -20.10 -0.61 48.35
C PHE A 9 -21.11 0.06 49.28
N THR A 10 -20.92 -0.13 50.59
CA THR A 10 -21.68 0.60 51.61
C THR A 10 -21.22 2.05 51.61
N CYS A 11 -22.06 2.94 51.09
CA CYS A 11 -21.93 4.38 51.29
C CYS A 11 -22.18 4.68 52.77
N ARG A 12 -21.11 5.04 53.50
CA ARG A 12 -21.21 5.47 54.90
C ARG A 12 -21.46 6.97 54.89
N SER A 13 -22.71 7.35 55.14
CA SER A 13 -23.12 8.73 55.40
C SER A 13 -22.58 9.19 56.75
N GLY A 14 -21.84 10.29 56.79
CA GLY A 14 -21.50 10.96 58.05
C GLY A 14 -20.46 12.07 57.93
N LEU A 15 -20.95 13.30 58.09
CA LEU A 15 -20.25 14.53 58.52
C LEU A 15 -19.64 15.44 57.44
N ASN A 16 -20.51 16.38 57.07
CA ASN A 16 -20.28 17.78 56.72
C ASN A 16 -19.02 18.40 57.36
N THR A 17 -18.06 18.86 56.54
CA THR A 17 -17.59 20.26 56.55
C THR A 17 -16.67 20.57 55.36
N ARG A 18 -17.02 21.65 54.67
CA ARG A 18 -16.16 22.73 54.16
C ARG A 18 -15.29 22.51 52.89
N TRP A 19 -15.67 23.30 51.87
CA TRP A 19 -14.83 23.98 50.88
C TRP A 19 -13.81 23.11 50.11
N VAL A 20 -14.29 22.33 49.13
CA VAL A 20 -13.44 21.98 48.00
C VAL A 20 -13.75 22.96 46.87
N CYS A 21 -12.77 23.80 46.55
CA CYS A 21 -12.76 24.71 45.42
C CYS A 21 -13.01 23.91 44.12
N ASP A 22 -14.16 24.12 43.47
CA ASP A 22 -14.54 23.51 42.18
C ASP A 22 -13.61 23.93 41.01
N THR A 23 -12.64 24.82 41.25
CA THR A 23 -11.69 25.32 40.25
C THR A 23 -10.29 24.73 40.36
N CYS A 24 -10.00 23.90 41.37
CA CYS A 24 -8.71 23.24 41.48
C CYS A 24 -8.74 21.91 40.72
N ARG A 25 -8.42 21.94 39.41
CA ARG A 25 -8.02 20.72 38.69
C ARG A 25 -6.83 20.11 39.44
N SER A 26 -7.08 19.04 40.20
CA SER A 26 -6.04 18.22 40.79
C SER A 26 -5.21 17.65 39.65
N PHE A 27 -3.93 18.06 39.56
CA PHE A 27 -2.95 17.40 38.72
C PHE A 27 -2.82 15.95 39.21
N HIS A 28 -3.55 15.02 38.60
CA HIS A 28 -3.36 13.60 38.84
C HIS A 28 -2.01 13.21 38.21
N VAL A 29 -1.01 13.03 39.07
CA VAL A 29 0.24 12.36 38.69
C VAL A 29 0.00 10.87 38.88
N SER A 30 -0.55 10.20 37.86
CA SER A 30 -0.50 8.73 37.85
C SER A 30 0.95 8.31 37.71
N ALA A 31 1.46 7.49 38.62
CA ALA A 31 2.82 6.95 38.54
C ALA A 31 3.02 6.29 37.16
N THR A 32 4.05 6.70 36.43
CA THR A 32 4.43 6.06 35.17
C THR A 32 4.85 4.62 35.47
N THR A 33 3.95 3.66 35.25
CA THR A 33 4.30 2.24 35.32
C THR A 33 5.38 1.99 34.26
N GLN A 34 6.56 1.55 34.70
CA GLN A 34 7.64 1.18 33.78
C GLN A 34 7.08 0.16 32.77
N SER A 35 7.06 0.52 31.50
CA SER A 35 6.84 -0.45 30.42
C SER A 35 7.93 -1.51 30.55
N GLY A 36 7.57 -2.76 30.82
CA GLY A 36 8.52 -3.84 31.11
C GLY A 36 9.53 -4.13 29.99
N HIS A 37 10.37 -5.16 30.20
CA HIS A 37 11.51 -5.51 29.34
C HIS A 37 11.18 -5.85 27.87
N SER A 38 9.90 -6.00 27.50
CA SER A 38 9.45 -6.35 26.16
C SER A 38 9.00 -5.15 25.30
N ARG A 39 9.02 -3.92 25.83
CA ARG A 39 8.49 -2.71 25.14
C ARG A 39 9.04 -2.55 23.72
N TRP A 40 10.35 -2.72 23.54
CA TRP A 40 10.98 -2.59 22.22
C TRP A 40 10.51 -3.65 21.23
N SER A 41 10.33 -4.90 21.69
CA SER A 41 9.84 -5.99 20.84
C SER A 41 8.43 -5.69 20.33
N THR A 42 7.53 -5.25 21.21
CA THR A 42 6.16 -4.85 20.83
C THR A 42 6.17 -3.69 19.83
N ILE A 43 6.92 -2.62 20.12
CA ILE A 43 7.06 -1.46 19.21
C ILE A 43 7.61 -1.89 17.84
N LYS A 44 8.59 -2.81 17.81
CA LYS A 44 9.16 -3.32 16.57
C LYS A 44 8.11 -4.05 15.73
N HIS A 45 7.32 -4.94 16.34
CA HIS A 45 6.28 -5.69 15.62
C HIS A 45 5.17 -4.77 15.10
N ASP A 46 4.71 -3.82 15.92
CA ASP A 46 3.68 -2.86 15.53
C ASP A 46 4.16 -1.93 14.41
N LYS A 47 5.40 -1.42 14.52
CA LYS A 47 6.01 -0.60 13.49
C LYS A 47 6.18 -1.38 12.19
N ALA A 48 6.67 -2.62 12.24
CA ALA A 48 6.84 -3.45 11.05
C ALA A 48 5.51 -3.70 10.33
N LYS A 49 4.42 -3.96 11.08
CA LYS A 49 3.08 -4.12 10.51
C LYS A 49 2.60 -2.83 9.83
N ASN A 50 2.76 -1.69 10.49
CA ASN A 50 2.36 -0.39 9.95
C ASN A 50 3.18 0.02 8.72
N ASP A 51 4.51 -0.19 8.76
CA ASP A 51 5.40 0.13 7.65
C ASP A 51 5.10 -0.74 6.41
N LYS A 52 4.72 -2.01 6.61
CA LYS A 52 4.25 -2.89 5.54
C LYS A 52 2.93 -2.40 4.92
N ALA A 53 1.98 -1.94 5.74
CA ALA A 53 0.72 -1.37 5.25
C ALA A 53 0.97 -0.10 4.43
N LYS A 54 1.77 0.84 4.94
CA LYS A 54 2.15 2.08 4.25
C LYS A 54 2.91 1.80 2.94
N SER A 55 3.79 0.80 2.92
CA SER A 55 4.48 0.38 1.70
C SER A 55 3.51 -0.10 0.62
N LYS A 56 2.51 -0.90 1.01
CA LYS A 56 1.46 -1.38 0.10
C LYS A 56 0.62 -0.22 -0.47
N GLU A 57 0.19 0.71 0.38
CA GLU A 57 -0.57 1.90 -0.04
C GLU A 57 0.21 2.75 -1.05
N ARG A 58 1.49 3.03 -0.79
CA ARG A 58 2.37 3.74 -1.73
C ARG A 58 2.50 3.01 -3.07
N GLY A 59 2.58 1.68 -3.05
CA GLY A 59 2.60 0.88 -4.27
C GLY A 59 1.32 1.08 -5.11
N ILE A 60 0.15 1.04 -4.47
CA ILE A 60 -1.14 1.26 -5.15
C ILE A 60 -1.21 2.66 -5.76
N LEU A 61 -0.84 3.70 -5.00
CA LEU A 61 -0.84 5.08 -5.48
C LEU A 61 0.16 5.32 -6.62
N THR A 62 1.32 4.68 -6.56
CA THR A 62 2.33 4.74 -7.63
C THR A 62 1.77 4.17 -8.93
N GLN A 63 1.07 3.04 -8.87
CA GLN A 63 0.42 2.46 -10.05
C GLN A 63 -0.75 3.32 -10.55
N GLU A 64 -1.51 3.95 -9.66
CA GLU A 64 -2.57 4.91 -10.04
C GLU A 64 -1.99 6.11 -10.81
N LEU A 65 -0.83 6.65 -10.36
CA LEU A 65 -0.12 7.75 -11.03
C LEU A 65 0.40 7.35 -12.41
N ILE A 66 1.05 6.19 -12.53
CA ILE A 66 1.57 5.66 -13.81
C ILE A 66 0.43 5.49 -14.82
N ASN A 67 -0.67 4.85 -14.40
CA ASN A 67 -1.82 4.62 -15.28
C ASN A 67 -2.51 5.94 -15.68
N ALA A 68 -2.60 6.90 -14.76
CA ALA A 68 -3.20 8.19 -15.05
C ALA A 68 -2.36 8.98 -16.05
N SER A 69 -1.03 8.96 -15.93
CA SER A 69 -0.15 9.66 -16.88
C SER A 69 -0.10 8.98 -18.24
N GLN A 70 -0.11 7.64 -18.29
CA GLN A 70 -0.08 6.88 -19.54
C GLN A 70 -1.30 7.13 -20.44
N LEU A 71 -2.49 7.33 -19.85
CA LEU A 71 -3.73 7.48 -20.62
C LEU A 71 -3.98 8.89 -21.16
N TRP A 72 -3.66 9.93 -20.39
CA TRP A 72 -4.09 11.31 -20.67
C TRP A 72 -2.93 12.32 -20.61
N GLY A 73 -1.68 11.85 -20.57
CA GLY A 73 -0.48 12.66 -20.55
C GLY A 73 -0.02 13.08 -19.14
N PRO A 74 1.18 13.71 -19.04
CA PRO A 74 1.87 13.98 -17.78
C PRO A 74 1.42 15.28 -17.10
N ASP A 75 0.69 16.16 -17.80
CA ASP A 75 0.34 17.48 -17.29
C ASP A 75 -0.87 17.43 -16.34
N PRO A 76 -0.71 17.79 -15.05
CA PRO A 76 -1.80 17.73 -14.08
C PRO A 76 -2.90 18.78 -14.34
N LYS A 77 -2.63 19.82 -15.14
CA LYS A 77 -3.64 20.82 -15.52
C LYS A 77 -4.63 20.29 -16.55
N ASN A 78 -4.17 19.39 -17.42
CA ASN A 78 -4.97 18.83 -18.51
C ASN A 78 -5.56 17.47 -18.14
N ASN A 79 -5.08 16.86 -17.05
CA ASN A 79 -5.48 15.54 -16.60
C ASN A 79 -6.04 15.58 -15.16
N PRO A 80 -7.37 15.72 -14.98
CA PRO A 80 -7.99 15.79 -13.66
C PRO A 80 -7.82 14.50 -12.84
N ARG A 81 -7.68 13.35 -13.51
CA ARG A 81 -7.42 12.06 -12.86
C ARG A 81 -6.04 12.03 -12.23
N LEU A 82 -5.03 12.53 -12.94
CA LEU A 82 -3.67 12.67 -12.41
C LEU A 82 -3.62 13.69 -11.26
N GLN A 83 -4.33 14.82 -11.37
CA GLN A 83 -4.41 15.81 -10.30
C GLN A 83 -4.97 15.20 -9.00
N LEU A 84 -6.05 14.42 -9.10
CA LEU A 84 -6.65 13.71 -7.97
C LEU A 84 -5.71 12.65 -7.38
N ALA A 85 -5.01 11.89 -8.21
CA ALA A 85 -4.01 10.91 -7.77
C ALA A 85 -2.82 11.59 -7.04
N ILE A 86 -2.33 12.73 -7.54
CA ILE A 86 -1.29 13.53 -6.89
C ILE A 86 -1.78 14.05 -5.54
N ALA A 87 -3.03 14.51 -5.45
CA ALA A 87 -3.62 14.98 -4.19
C ALA A 87 -3.66 13.86 -3.14
N LYS A 88 -4.11 12.66 -3.52
CA LYS A 88 -4.09 11.46 -2.65
C LYS A 88 -2.68 11.08 -2.20
N ALA A 89 -1.70 11.09 -3.12
CA ALA A 89 -0.31 10.78 -2.81
C ALA A 89 0.31 11.78 -1.81
N LYS A 90 -0.02 13.07 -1.94
CA LYS A 90 0.40 14.10 -0.97
C LYS A 90 -0.26 13.89 0.39
N GLN A 91 -1.55 13.51 0.43
CA GLN A 91 -2.24 13.19 1.68
C GLN A 91 -1.61 11.97 2.40
N SER A 92 -1.14 10.98 1.65
CA SER A 92 -0.43 9.81 2.21
C SER A 92 1.05 10.05 2.50
N GLN A 93 1.50 11.31 2.52
CA GLN A 93 2.89 11.69 2.82
C GLN A 93 3.92 11.05 1.86
N MET A 94 3.56 10.86 0.58
CA MET A 94 4.54 10.46 -0.42
C MET A 94 5.51 11.62 -0.72
N PRO A 95 6.83 11.36 -0.76
CA PRO A 95 7.80 12.36 -1.17
C PRO A 95 7.63 12.71 -2.65
N LYS A 96 7.86 13.99 -2.97
CA LYS A 96 7.68 14.54 -4.32
C LYS A 96 8.47 13.77 -5.39
N ALA A 97 9.71 13.38 -5.07
CA ALA A 97 10.55 12.60 -5.99
C ALA A 97 9.86 11.31 -6.47
N ILE A 98 9.16 10.58 -5.59
CA ILE A 98 8.49 9.33 -6.01
C ILE A 98 7.29 9.63 -6.92
N ILE A 99 6.58 10.73 -6.69
CA ILE A 99 5.46 11.16 -7.52
C ILE A 99 5.96 11.51 -8.93
N ASP A 100 7.00 12.34 -9.02
CA ASP A 100 7.60 12.75 -10.29
C ASP A 100 8.14 11.54 -11.06
N ASN A 101 8.78 10.60 -10.35
CA ASN A 101 9.26 9.33 -10.92
C ASN A 101 8.12 8.47 -11.49
N ALA A 102 6.98 8.38 -10.80
CA ALA A 102 5.83 7.62 -11.25
C ALA A 102 5.21 8.23 -12.52
N ILE A 103 5.15 9.56 -12.59
CA ILE A 103 4.66 10.29 -13.76
C ILE A 103 5.56 10.03 -14.97
N ALA A 104 6.88 10.19 -14.81
CA ALA A 104 7.87 9.95 -15.86
C ALA A 104 7.81 8.49 -16.37
N ARG A 105 7.70 7.53 -15.45
CA ARG A 105 7.60 6.10 -15.80
C ARG A 105 6.36 5.80 -16.64
N GLY A 106 5.22 6.43 -16.37
CA GLY A 106 4.02 6.27 -17.19
C GLY A 106 4.11 6.93 -18.58
N GLN A 107 5.07 7.83 -18.80
CA GLN A 107 5.42 8.33 -20.15
C GLN A 107 6.43 7.45 -20.90
N GLY A 108 6.85 6.33 -20.31
CA GLY A 108 7.88 5.48 -20.90
C GLY A 108 9.30 6.06 -20.78
N VAL A 109 9.50 7.06 -19.92
CA VAL A 109 10.79 7.72 -19.71
C VAL A 109 11.36 7.33 -18.35
N SER A 110 12.64 7.00 -18.31
CA SER A 110 13.40 6.73 -17.10
C SER A 110 13.75 8.01 -16.35
N LEU A 111 14.27 7.87 -15.13
CA LEU A 111 14.77 9.02 -14.36
C LEU A 111 15.97 9.70 -15.00
N SER A 112 16.73 8.95 -15.81
CA SER A 112 17.85 9.43 -16.61
C SER A 112 17.41 10.08 -17.94
N GLY A 113 16.10 10.13 -18.23
CA GLY A 113 15.57 10.64 -19.49
C GLY A 113 15.68 9.65 -20.66
N GLN A 114 16.12 8.42 -20.40
CA GLN A 114 16.21 7.37 -21.41
C GLN A 114 14.84 6.70 -21.60
N ALA A 115 14.55 6.27 -22.82
CA ALA A 115 13.35 5.49 -23.08
C ALA A 115 13.43 4.13 -22.38
N LEU A 116 12.33 3.72 -21.74
CA LEU A 116 12.21 2.38 -21.18
C LEU A 116 12.10 1.36 -22.32
N GLU A 117 12.93 0.33 -22.27
CA GLU A 117 12.90 -0.78 -23.21
C GLU A 117 11.76 -1.74 -22.85
N SER A 118 10.98 -2.13 -23.85
CA SER A 118 9.96 -3.16 -23.71
C SER A 118 10.57 -4.56 -23.89
N VAL A 119 10.20 -5.48 -23.02
CA VAL A 119 10.66 -6.87 -23.02
C VAL A 119 9.46 -7.77 -22.81
N THR A 120 9.26 -8.71 -23.72
CA THR A 120 8.24 -9.77 -23.60
C THR A 120 8.93 -11.08 -23.30
N ILE A 121 8.49 -11.77 -22.26
CA ILE A 121 9.02 -13.06 -21.81
C ILE A 121 7.86 -14.05 -21.80
N GLU A 122 8.10 -15.19 -22.43
CA GLU A 122 7.13 -16.28 -22.52
C GLU A 122 7.54 -17.41 -21.58
N ALA A 123 6.56 -17.97 -20.87
CA ALA A 123 6.83 -19.00 -19.89
C ALA A 123 5.64 -19.94 -19.70
N MET A 124 5.96 -21.16 -19.28
CA MET A 124 5.02 -22.11 -18.72
C MET A 124 5.20 -22.12 -17.20
N LEU A 125 4.18 -21.68 -16.47
CA LEU A 125 4.13 -21.66 -15.01
C LEU A 125 3.75 -23.04 -14.46
N PRO A 126 3.93 -23.27 -13.14
CA PRO A 126 3.53 -24.53 -12.49
C PRO A 126 2.08 -24.89 -12.78
N GLY A 127 1.81 -26.18 -12.97
CA GLY A 127 0.48 -26.65 -13.38
C GLY A 127 0.17 -26.41 -14.86
N THR A 128 1.19 -26.22 -15.71
CA THR A 128 1.06 -26.07 -17.17
C THR A 128 0.21 -24.86 -17.55
N VAL A 129 0.40 -23.75 -16.83
CA VAL A 129 -0.28 -22.48 -17.11
C VAL A 129 0.61 -21.64 -18.02
N ALA A 130 0.18 -21.44 -19.26
CA ALA A 130 0.88 -20.57 -20.20
C ALA A 130 0.81 -19.10 -19.74
N ALA A 131 1.92 -18.38 -19.88
CA ALA A 131 2.02 -16.97 -19.48
C ALA A 131 2.87 -16.17 -20.47
N VAL A 132 2.35 -15.00 -20.85
CA VAL A 132 3.08 -13.94 -21.56
C VAL A 132 3.27 -12.79 -20.60
N ILE A 133 4.53 -12.47 -20.30
CA ILE A 133 4.91 -11.45 -19.33
C ILE A 133 5.51 -10.28 -20.10
N GLU A 134 4.80 -9.15 -20.13
CA GLU A 134 5.27 -7.90 -20.71
C GLU A 134 5.87 -7.01 -19.62
N CYS A 135 7.07 -6.51 -19.84
CA CYS A 135 7.82 -5.69 -18.90
C CYS A 135 8.38 -4.45 -19.60
N MET A 136 8.50 -3.34 -18.86
CA MET A 136 9.22 -2.14 -19.29
C MET A 136 10.31 -1.79 -18.29
N ALA A 137 11.55 -1.66 -18.76
CA ALA A 137 12.71 -1.43 -17.90
C ALA A 137 13.85 -0.69 -18.61
N GLU A 138 14.76 -0.13 -17.81
CA GLU A 138 15.94 0.59 -18.29
C GLU A 138 17.06 -0.35 -18.75
N ASN A 139 17.06 -1.60 -18.28
CA ASN A 139 18.08 -2.60 -18.63
C ASN A 139 17.42 -3.95 -18.90
N LYS A 140 17.30 -4.28 -20.19
CA LYS A 140 16.71 -5.54 -20.66
C LYS A 140 17.46 -6.78 -20.17
N ALA A 141 18.80 -6.78 -20.18
CA ALA A 141 19.59 -7.95 -19.80
C ALA A 141 19.35 -8.35 -18.34
N ARG A 142 19.30 -7.35 -17.45
CA ARG A 142 19.02 -7.56 -16.03
C ARG A 142 17.63 -8.13 -15.80
N ILE A 143 16.59 -7.54 -16.40
CA ILE A 143 15.20 -8.02 -16.23
C ILE A 143 15.02 -9.42 -16.79
N LEU A 144 15.63 -9.74 -17.93
CA LEU A 144 15.59 -11.10 -18.47
C LEU A 144 16.18 -12.11 -17.48
N GLN A 145 17.30 -11.80 -16.82
CA GLN A 145 17.89 -12.68 -15.81
C GLN A 145 16.99 -12.81 -14.58
N ASP A 146 16.53 -11.69 -14.03
CA ASP A 146 15.70 -11.66 -12.81
C ASP A 146 14.38 -12.42 -12.99
N VAL A 147 13.70 -12.21 -14.14
CA VAL A 147 12.43 -12.89 -14.45
C VAL A 147 12.65 -14.37 -14.71
N ARG A 148 13.68 -14.74 -15.49
CA ARG A 148 14.00 -16.17 -15.72
C ARG A 148 14.34 -16.89 -14.43
N PHE A 149 15.08 -16.24 -13.53
CA PHE A 149 15.40 -16.77 -12.21
C PHE A 149 14.13 -16.97 -11.39
N THR A 150 13.26 -15.96 -11.32
CA THR A 150 12.00 -16.01 -10.56
C THR A 150 11.06 -17.11 -11.09
N ILE A 151 10.96 -17.29 -12.41
CA ILE A 151 10.16 -18.37 -13.00
C ILE A 151 10.70 -19.73 -12.58
N LYS A 152 12.01 -19.94 -12.67
CA LYS A 152 12.66 -21.22 -12.32
C LYS A 152 12.56 -21.52 -10.82
N ASP A 153 12.76 -20.52 -9.97
CA ASP A 153 12.67 -20.64 -8.51
C ASP A 153 11.26 -21.10 -8.07
N ASN A 154 10.22 -20.64 -8.80
CA ASN A 154 8.84 -21.05 -8.56
C ASN A 154 8.43 -22.32 -9.32
N GLY A 155 9.35 -23.07 -9.95
CA GLY A 155 9.06 -24.33 -10.64
C GLY A 155 8.45 -24.19 -12.04
N GLY A 156 8.53 -23.01 -12.65
CA GLY A 156 8.15 -22.77 -14.04
C GLY A 156 9.33 -22.95 -15.02
N THR A 157 9.02 -22.95 -16.31
CA THR A 157 10.01 -23.04 -17.40
C THR A 157 9.79 -21.94 -18.43
N VAL A 158 10.87 -21.44 -19.00
CA VAL A 158 10.83 -20.39 -20.02
C VAL A 158 10.74 -21.10 -21.36
N THR A 159 9.59 -21.01 -22.01
CA THR A 159 9.26 -21.77 -23.22
C THR A 159 8.33 -20.90 -24.07
N PRO A 160 8.45 -20.91 -25.40
CA PRO A 160 7.54 -20.17 -26.25
C PRO A 160 6.10 -20.64 -26.00
N THR A 161 5.20 -19.69 -25.71
CA THR A 161 3.77 -19.93 -25.45
C THR A 161 2.88 -18.97 -26.23
N THR A 162 3.44 -18.02 -26.99
CA THR A 162 2.67 -17.04 -27.77
C THR A 162 1.66 -17.67 -28.73
N TYR A 163 1.92 -18.87 -29.25
CA TYR A 163 0.97 -19.58 -30.12
C TYR A 163 -0.36 -19.93 -29.43
N LEU A 164 -0.43 -19.91 -28.10
CA LEU A 164 -1.65 -20.11 -27.32
C LEU A 164 -2.46 -18.82 -27.13
N PHE A 165 -1.89 -17.66 -27.47
CA PHE A 165 -2.48 -16.34 -27.21
C PHE A 165 -2.79 -15.59 -28.49
N GLU A 166 -3.99 -15.00 -28.54
CA GLU A 166 -4.38 -14.06 -29.58
C GLU A 166 -4.73 -12.70 -28.95
N LYS A 167 -4.12 -11.62 -29.46
CA LYS A 167 -4.39 -10.26 -28.98
C LYS A 167 -5.74 -9.78 -29.51
N LYS A 168 -6.76 -9.76 -28.65
CA LYS A 168 -8.11 -9.27 -28.97
C LYS A 168 -8.49 -8.08 -28.09
N GLY A 169 -9.23 -7.13 -28.66
CA GLY A 169 -9.85 -6.04 -27.91
C GLY A 169 -11.03 -6.55 -27.08
N ARG A 170 -11.17 -6.09 -25.83
CA ARG A 170 -12.31 -6.40 -24.95
C ARG A 170 -13.07 -5.13 -24.61
N LEU A 171 -14.34 -5.07 -24.99
CA LEU A 171 -15.27 -4.02 -24.57
C LEU A 171 -16.18 -4.59 -23.47
N GLN A 172 -16.04 -4.08 -22.25
CA GLN A 172 -16.91 -4.45 -21.14
C GLN A 172 -17.87 -3.29 -20.85
N LEU A 173 -19.14 -3.49 -21.19
CA LEU A 173 -20.21 -2.56 -20.83
C LEU A 173 -20.69 -2.90 -19.41
N ARG A 174 -20.67 -1.91 -18.53
CA ARG A 174 -21.30 -2.05 -17.20
C ARG A 174 -22.82 -1.95 -17.40
N PRO A 175 -23.63 -2.82 -16.77
CA PRO A 175 -25.08 -2.70 -16.86
C PRO A 175 -25.51 -1.31 -16.38
N ALA A 176 -26.50 -0.72 -17.06
CA ALA A 176 -27.05 0.58 -16.71
C ALA A 176 -27.55 0.54 -15.26
N GLN A 177 -26.97 1.39 -14.41
CA GLN A 177 -27.52 1.61 -13.07
C GLN A 177 -28.85 2.34 -13.26
N ARG A 178 -29.96 1.65 -13.01
CA ARG A 178 -31.27 2.29 -12.92
C ARG A 178 -31.23 3.24 -11.73
N ILE A 179 -31.51 4.51 -12.00
CA ILE A 179 -31.71 5.57 -11.00
C ILE A 179 -33.00 5.26 -10.23
#